data_AF-A0A7X3LFY9-F1
#
_entry.id   AF-A0A7X3LFY9-F1
#
_cell.length_a   1.000
_cell.length_b   1.000
_cell.length_c   1.000
_cell.angle_alpha   90.00
_cell.angle_beta   90.00
_cell.angle_gamma   90.00
#
_symmetry.space_group_name_H-M   'P 1'
#
loop_
_entity.id
_entity.type
_entity.pdbx_description
1 polymer ?
#
loop_
_entity_poly.entity_id
_entity_poly.type
_entity_poly.pdbx_seq_one_letter_code
_entity_poly.pdbx_strand_id
1 'polypeptide(L)' 'MKPLTSPIHFHTAMLEGTPVAVFMGQEMIGSGKIVQITSYVVKIGDEFYVREACTFKYAS' A
#
# COMPACT_ATOMS: atom_id res chain seq x y z
N MET A 1 -4.42 -12.49 -0.55
CA MET A 1 -4.21 -11.03 -0.69
C MET A 1 -3.90 -10.67 -2.14
N LYS A 2 -4.77 -9.88 -2.79
CA LYS A 2 -4.59 -9.43 -4.19
C LYS A 2 -3.63 -8.22 -4.24
N PRO A 3 -2.63 -8.19 -5.15
CA PRO A 3 -1.66 -7.09 -5.21
C PRO A 3 -2.24 -5.80 -5.82
N LEU A 4 -1.74 -4.66 -5.35
CA LEU A 4 -2.02 -3.33 -5.90
C LEU A 4 -0.93 -3.00 -6.92
N THR A 5 -1.15 -3.35 -8.18
CA THR A 5 -0.17 -3.16 -9.27
C THR A 5 -0.36 -1.89 -10.10
N SER A 6 -1.53 -1.25 -10.04
CA SER A 6 -1.87 -0.08 -10.86
C SER A 6 -2.22 1.12 -9.98
N PRO A 7 -2.03 2.37 -10.45
CA PRO A 7 -2.40 3.56 -9.69
C PRO A 7 -3.85 3.55 -9.22
N ILE A 8 -4.78 3.07 -10.05
CA ILE A 8 -6.20 3.00 -9.70
C ILE A 8 -6.44 2.12 -8.47
N HIS A 9 -5.72 1.01 -8.29
CA HIS A 9 -5.87 0.19 -7.09
C HIS A 9 -5.51 0.93 -5.80
N PHE A 10 -4.43 1.73 -5.81
CA PHE A 10 -4.03 2.54 -4.66
C PHE A 10 -5.08 3.60 -4.34
N HIS A 11 -5.53 4.33 -5.37
CA HIS A 11 -6.54 5.38 -5.18
C HIS A 11 -7.89 4.82 -4.72
N THR A 12 -8.32 3.67 -5.26
CA THR A 12 -9.52 2.97 -4.77
C THR A 12 -9.37 2.56 -3.32
N ALA A 13 -8.26 1.90 -2.95
CA ALA A 13 -8.01 1.50 -1.56
C ALA A 13 -7.99 2.69 -0.58
N MET A 14 -7.42 3.82 -1.00
CA MET A 14 -7.40 5.07 -0.23
C MET A 14 -8.82 5.65 -0.06
N LEU A 15 -9.60 5.72 -1.15
CA LEU A 15 -10.96 6.29 -1.14
C LEU A 15 -11.94 5.43 -0.33
N GLU A 16 -11.86 4.11 -0.44
CA GLU A 16 -12.70 3.17 0.30
C GLU A 16 -12.21 2.97 1.75
N GLY A 17 -11.02 3.47 2.09
CA GLY A 17 -10.40 3.21 3.40
C GLY A 17 -10.07 1.73 3.61
N THR A 18 -9.92 0.97 2.53
CA THR A 18 -9.60 -0.47 2.55
C THR A 18 -8.17 -0.68 3.04
N PRO A 19 -7.94 -1.49 4.09
CA PRO A 19 -6.59 -1.71 4.59
C PRO A 19 -5.70 -2.43 3.57
N VAL A 20 -4.43 -2.05 3.54
CA VAL A 20 -3.38 -2.54 2.65
C VAL A 20 -2.23 -3.05 3.51
N ALA A 21 -1.70 -4.21 3.18
CA ALA A 21 -0.47 -4.75 3.74
C ALA A 21 0.71 -4.49 2.81
N VAL A 22 1.87 -4.20 3.40
CA VAL A 22 3.12 -3.87 2.74
C VAL A 22 4.11 -4.99 2.98
N PHE A 23 4.74 -5.44 1.90
CA PHE A 23 5.72 -6.52 1.92
C PHE A 23 7.04 -6.06 1.34
N MET A 24 8.15 -6.51 1.93
CA MET A 24 9.48 -6.47 1.34
C MET A 24 9.90 -7.92 1.08
N GLY A 25 9.95 -8.31 -0.20
CA GLY A 25 10.05 -9.73 -0.57
C GLY A 25 8.85 -10.54 -0.06
N GLN A 26 9.11 -11.51 0.84
CA GLN A 26 8.07 -12.34 1.45
C GLN A 26 7.66 -11.89 2.85
N GLU A 27 8.35 -10.92 3.43
CA GLU A 27 8.11 -10.44 4.79
C GLU A 27 7.09 -9.30 4.79
N MET A 28 6.08 -9.38 5.67
CA MET A 28 5.14 -8.28 5.89
C MET A 28 5.79 -7.27 6.83
N ILE A 29 6.08 -6.08 6.32
CA ILE A 29 6.79 -5.02 7.05
C ILE A 29 5.84 -3.93 7.57
N GLY A 30 4.57 -3.96 7.17
CA GLY A 30 3.60 -2.97 7.59
C GLY A 30 2.18 -3.27 7.10
N SER A 31 1.19 -2.62 7.70
CA SER A 31 -0.19 -2.65 7.22
C SER A 31 -0.99 -1.46 7.74
N GLY A 32 -2.05 -1.10 7.04
CA GLY A 32 -2.94 -0.01 7.46
C GLY A 32 -3.71 0.61 6.30
N LYS A 33 -4.29 1.79 6.53
CA LYS A 33 -4.98 2.55 5.49
C LYS A 33 -4.01 3.48 4.78
N ILE A 34 -4.16 3.60 3.47
CA ILE A 34 -3.41 4.60 2.69
C ILE A 34 -3.90 5.98 3.09
N VAL A 35 -2.97 6.86 3.46
CA VAL A 35 -3.24 8.26 3.83
C VAL A 35 -2.80 9.21 2.73
N GLN A 36 -1.74 8.86 2.00
CA GLN A 36 -1.20 9.69 0.93
C GLN A 36 -0.54 8.82 -0.13
N ILE A 37 -0.69 9.21 -1.41
CA ILE A 37 -0.04 8.57 -2.55
C ILE A 37 0.76 9.62 -3.29
N THR A 38 2.01 9.32 -3.59
CA THR A 38 2.86 10.11 -4.48
C THR A 38 3.38 9.23 -5.62
N SER A 39 4.16 9.82 -6.53
CA SER A 39 4.86 9.07 -7.57
C SER A 39 5.86 8.06 -7.00
N TYR A 40 6.49 8.36 -5.87
CA TYR A 40 7.60 7.56 -5.32
C TYR A 40 7.25 6.77 -4.04
N VAL A 41 6.43 7.35 -3.17
CA VAL A 41 6.04 6.75 -1.88
C VAL A 41 4.53 6.63 -1.70
N VAL A 42 4.12 5.64 -0.90
CA VAL A 42 2.78 5.50 -0.35
C VAL A 42 2.88 5.64 1.16
N LYS A 43 2.12 6.57 1.74
CA LYS A 43 1.98 6.71 3.19
C LYS A 43 0.84 5.81 3.66
N ILE A 44 1.14 4.88 4.58
CA ILE A 44 0.15 4.01 5.21
C ILE A 44 0.22 4.23 6.71
N GLY A 45 -0.90 4.65 7.31
CA GLY A 45 -0.89 5.19 8.67
C GLY A 45 0.08 6.36 8.78
N ASP A 46 1.06 6.25 9.67
CA ASP A 46 2.12 7.25 9.88
C ASP A 46 3.45 6.92 9.19
N GLU A 47 3.53 5.78 8.49
CA GLU A 47 4.75 5.29 7.86
C GLU A 47 4.77 5.51 6.35
N PHE A 48 5.97 5.66 5.78
CA PHE A 48 6.20 5.87 4.36
C PHE A 48 6.89 4.66 3.73
N TYR A 49 6.36 4.18 2.61
CA TYR A 49 6.89 3.02 1.90
C TYR A 49 7.21 3.37 0.45
N VAL A 50 8.42 3.01 0.00
CA VAL A 50 8.88 3.24 -1.38
C VAL A 50 8.18 2.25 -2.32
N ARG A 51 7.57 2.78 -3.38
CA ARG A 51 6.74 2.00 -4.32
C ARG A 51 7.51 0.93 -5.07
N GLU A 52 8.75 1.22 -5.43
CA GLU A 52 9.61 0.29 -6.18
C GLU A 52 10.21 -0.81 -5.31
N ALA A 53 10.39 -0.55 -4.00
CA ALA A 53 11.00 -1.49 -3.07
C ALA A 53 9.96 -2.40 -2.39
N CYS A 54 8.69 -2.02 -2.40
CA CYS A 54 7.64 -2.69 -1.64
C CYS A 54 6.57 -3.30 -2.56
N THR A 55 6.02 -4.43 -2.14
CA THR A 55 4.79 -4.99 -2.72
C THR A 55 3.61 -4.66 -1.83
N PHE A 56 2.56 -4.09 -2.41
CA PHE A 56 1.33 -3.73 -1.70
C PHE A 56 0.24 -4.73 -2.06
N LYS A 57 -0.51 -5.20 -1.06
CA LYS A 57 -1.65 -6.10 -1.27
C LYS A 57 -2.82 -5.68 -0.41
N TYR A 58 -4.04 -5.89 -0.87
CA TYR A 58 -5.23 -5.71 -0.04
C TYR A 58 -5.13 -6.62 1.19
N ALA A 59 -5.46 -6.09 2.37
CA ALA A 59 -5.40 -6.81 3.65
C ALA A 59 -6.56 -7.78 3.89
N SER A 60 -7.41 -7.98 2.88
CA SER A 60 -8.53 -8.93 2.83
C SER A 60 -8.08 -10.40 2.90
#